data_AF-A0A845W3U2-F1
#
_entry.id   AF-A0A845W3U2-F1
#
_cell.length_a   1.000
_cell.length_b   1.000
_cell.length_c   1.000
_cell.angle_alpha   90.00
_cell.angle_beta   90.00
_cell.angle_gamma   90.00
#
_symmetry.space_group_name_H-M   'P 1'
#
loop_
_entity.id
_entity.type
_entity.pdbx_description
1 polymer ?
#
loop_
_entity_poly.entity_id
_entity_poly.type
_entity_poly.pdbx_seq_one_letter_code
_entity_poly.pdbx_strand_id
1 'polypeptide(L)'
;MNLIIRANASLKIGTGHVMRCLALAQAWQETGGEAIFILNTEACVLQERLRSQSMKVAHLSVSSGSTEDAKQTASFAHQFDAEWAVVDGYNFGADYQRVIKDAGLRLLFIDDYGHAAHYWADLVLNQNVYAHQGLYPKRESYTKLLLGTQYTLLRKEFWPWQGWQRQMPTVARKVLVTLGGADPDNVTLKVIQALQQVKVKGLEAVVVVGGSNPHYQQLQAAVHDSGAAIALKYNVTNMPELMAWADIAIAAGGSTCWELAFMGLPSVIIILADNQRAIAEKLDGIGVAVNLGWHEEVLVAHIIQTLTELLL
;
A
#
# COMPACT_ATOMS: atom_id res chain seq x y z
N MET A 1 8.23 -11.77 22.50
CA MET A 1 6.80 -12.08 22.28
C MET A 1 6.58 -12.25 20.78
N ASN A 2 5.89 -13.31 20.36
CA ASN A 2 5.67 -13.61 18.95
C ASN A 2 4.36 -12.99 18.45
N LEU A 3 4.38 -12.47 17.23
CA LEU A 3 3.23 -11.93 16.51
C LEU A 3 3.04 -12.72 15.22
N ILE A 4 1.88 -13.34 15.05
CA ILE A 4 1.50 -13.95 13.78
C ILE A 4 0.84 -12.90 12.89
N ILE A 5 1.26 -12.85 11.63
CA ILE A 5 0.69 -11.95 10.64
C ILE A 5 0.23 -12.77 9.43
N ARG A 6 -1.08 -12.85 9.22
CA ARG A 6 -1.69 -13.47 8.06
C ARG A 6 -2.07 -12.39 7.04
N ALA A 7 -1.32 -12.33 5.95
CA ALA A 7 -1.59 -11.42 4.85
C ALA A 7 -1.39 -12.14 3.51
N ASN A 8 -2.04 -11.63 2.47
CA ASN A 8 -1.91 -12.17 1.12
C ASN A 8 -1.38 -11.12 0.15
N ALA A 9 -0.68 -11.60 -0.88
CA ALA A 9 -0.31 -10.82 -2.04
C ALA A 9 -0.45 -11.70 -3.28
N SER A 10 -0.82 -11.09 -4.40
CA SER A 10 -0.87 -11.73 -5.72
C SER A 10 -0.80 -10.66 -6.79
N LEU A 11 -0.69 -11.05 -8.07
CA LEU A 11 -0.78 -10.10 -9.18
C LEU A 11 -2.12 -9.34 -9.17
N LYS A 12 -3.21 -10.00 -8.79
CA LYS A 12 -4.55 -9.41 -8.74
C LYS A 12 -4.78 -8.54 -7.49
N ILE A 13 -4.25 -8.95 -6.35
CA ILE A 13 -4.44 -8.26 -5.07
C ILE A 13 -3.41 -7.13 -4.89
N GLY A 14 -2.28 -7.23 -5.58
CA GLY A 14 -1.10 -6.39 -5.34
C GLY A 14 -0.35 -6.83 -4.08
N THR A 15 0.56 -5.96 -3.63
CA THR A 15 1.46 -6.22 -2.49
C THR A 15 1.12 -5.38 -1.25
N GLY A 16 0.09 -4.54 -1.32
CA GLY A 16 -0.24 -3.53 -0.30
C GLY A 16 -0.45 -4.12 1.10
N HIS A 17 -1.22 -5.19 1.22
CA HIS A 17 -1.49 -5.86 2.51
C HIS A 17 -0.19 -6.32 3.20
N VAL A 18 0.70 -6.99 2.45
CA VAL A 18 2.00 -7.44 2.98
C VAL A 18 2.87 -6.26 3.36
N MET A 19 2.91 -5.19 2.55
CA MET A 19 3.77 -4.04 2.81
C MET A 19 3.33 -3.18 4.00
N ARG A 20 2.02 -3.02 4.25
CA ARG A 20 1.55 -2.34 5.46
C ARG A 20 1.68 -3.21 6.71
N CYS A 21 1.49 -4.52 6.56
CA CYS A 21 1.83 -5.47 7.62
C CYS A 21 3.33 -5.46 7.95
N LEU A 22 4.20 -5.28 6.96
CA LEU A 22 5.65 -5.11 7.16
C LEU A 22 5.93 -3.89 8.04
N ALA A 23 5.27 -2.75 7.80
CA ALA A 23 5.42 -1.56 8.64
C ALA A 23 5.02 -1.83 10.11
N LEU A 24 3.90 -2.53 10.32
CA LEU A 24 3.48 -2.96 11.66
C LEU A 24 4.52 -3.89 12.31
N ALA A 25 5.02 -4.87 11.55
CA ALA A 25 6.01 -5.82 12.03
C ALA A 25 7.34 -5.15 12.38
N GLN A 26 7.77 -4.15 11.63
CA GLN A 26 8.95 -3.34 11.95
C GLN A 26 8.75 -2.62 13.29
N ALA A 27 7.60 -1.97 13.50
CA ALA A 27 7.29 -1.35 14.78
C ALA A 27 7.25 -2.35 15.95
N TRP A 28 6.75 -3.56 15.71
CA TRP A 28 6.75 -4.64 16.70
C TRP A 28 8.16 -5.10 17.08
N GLN A 29 9.05 -5.26 16.09
CA GLN A 29 10.44 -5.64 16.33
C GLN A 29 11.21 -4.61 17.16
N GLU A 30 10.94 -3.32 16.99
CA GLU A 30 11.55 -2.25 17.81
C GLU A 30 11.14 -2.33 19.29
N THR A 31 10.03 -2.99 19.61
CA THR A 31 9.62 -3.27 20.99
C THR A 31 10.21 -4.57 21.55
N GLY A 32 11.10 -5.23 20.80
CA GLY A 32 11.71 -6.52 21.16
C GLY A 32 10.85 -7.75 20.79
N GLY A 33 9.83 -7.56 19.97
CA GLY A 33 8.98 -8.64 19.47
C GLY A 33 9.56 -9.36 18.25
N GLU A 34 9.08 -10.58 18.00
CA GLU A 34 9.36 -11.29 16.74
C GLU A 34 8.08 -11.39 15.91
N ALA A 35 8.17 -11.10 14.61
CA ALA A 35 7.06 -11.19 13.67
C ALA A 35 7.24 -12.38 12.72
N ILE A 36 6.18 -13.17 12.58
CA ILE A 36 6.14 -14.32 11.69
C ILE A 36 4.97 -14.15 10.72
N PHE A 37 5.29 -14.09 9.43
CA PHE A 37 4.33 -13.96 8.36
C PHE A 37 3.85 -15.32 7.89
N ILE A 38 2.54 -15.45 7.71
CA ILE A 38 1.90 -16.57 7.03
C ILE A 38 1.33 -16.06 5.71
N LEU A 39 1.91 -16.53 4.61
CA LEU A 39 1.53 -16.14 3.25
C LEU A 39 0.83 -17.30 2.53
N ASN A 40 -0.02 -16.96 1.57
CA ASN A 40 -0.59 -17.93 0.61
C ASN A 40 0.19 -17.94 -0.73
N THR A 41 1.26 -17.16 -0.84
CA THR A 41 2.00 -16.98 -2.10
C THR A 41 3.46 -17.34 -1.94
N GLU A 42 3.98 -18.05 -2.93
CA GLU A 42 5.41 -18.34 -3.04
C GLU A 42 6.20 -17.20 -3.70
N ALA A 43 5.60 -16.01 -3.92
CA ALA A 43 6.28 -14.89 -4.57
C ALA A 43 7.64 -14.56 -3.89
N CYS A 44 8.72 -14.93 -4.57
CA CYS A 44 10.08 -14.92 -4.02
C CYS A 44 10.49 -13.54 -3.51
N VAL A 45 10.15 -12.49 -4.27
CA VAL A 45 10.52 -11.10 -3.99
C VAL A 45 9.97 -10.60 -2.64
N LEU A 46 8.72 -10.92 -2.31
CA LEU A 46 8.12 -10.50 -1.03
C LEU A 46 8.73 -11.25 0.14
N GLN A 47 9.01 -12.54 -0.03
CA GLN A 47 9.65 -13.33 1.01
C GLN A 47 11.07 -12.84 1.29
N GLU A 48 11.85 -12.56 0.24
CA GLU A 48 13.18 -11.96 0.35
C GLU A 48 13.12 -10.62 1.08
N ARG A 49 12.14 -9.78 0.73
CA ARG A 49 11.94 -8.49 1.41
C ARG A 49 11.68 -8.67 2.90
N LEU A 50 10.77 -9.57 3.30
CA LEU A 50 10.49 -9.85 4.72
C LEU A 50 11.70 -10.44 5.44
N ARG A 51 12.39 -11.42 4.83
CA ARG A 51 13.59 -12.05 5.39
C ARG A 51 14.75 -11.06 5.56
N SER A 52 14.89 -10.08 4.66
CA SER A 52 15.88 -9.00 4.77
C SER A 52 15.66 -8.09 5.99
N GLN A 53 14.47 -8.16 6.60
CA GLN A 53 14.09 -7.46 7.83
C GLN A 53 14.05 -8.40 9.04
N SER A 54 14.74 -9.55 8.96
CA SER A 54 14.78 -10.57 10.02
C SER A 54 13.41 -11.12 10.43
N MET A 55 12.44 -11.13 9.51
CA MET A 55 11.12 -11.71 9.73
C MET A 55 11.05 -13.14 9.25
N LYS A 56 10.37 -14.00 10.01
CA LYS A 56 10.12 -15.40 9.64
C LYS A 56 8.95 -15.44 8.67
N VAL A 57 9.01 -16.36 7.70
CA VAL A 57 7.93 -16.55 6.72
C VAL A 57 7.57 -18.03 6.64
N ALA A 58 6.29 -18.32 6.81
CA ALA A 58 5.66 -19.62 6.62
C ALA A 58 4.58 -19.53 5.54
N HIS A 59 4.21 -20.70 5.03
CA HIS A 59 3.23 -20.84 3.95
C HIS A 59 2.15 -21.82 4.35
N LEU A 60 0.90 -21.48 4.03
CA LEU A 60 -0.21 -22.42 4.13
C LEU A 60 -0.81 -22.66 2.75
N SER A 61 -0.82 -23.91 2.32
CA SER A 61 -1.40 -24.34 1.04
C SER A 61 -2.90 -24.61 1.17
N VAL A 62 -3.65 -23.60 1.61
CA VAL A 62 -5.09 -23.68 1.85
C VAL A 62 -5.81 -22.49 1.24
N SER A 63 -7.10 -22.68 0.91
CA SER A 63 -7.92 -21.59 0.40
C SER A 63 -7.98 -20.46 1.42
N SER A 64 -7.43 -19.30 1.07
CA SER A 64 -7.29 -18.24 2.06
C SER A 64 -8.63 -17.67 2.49
N GLY A 65 -8.77 -17.37 3.78
CA GLY A 65 -10.02 -16.90 4.39
C GLY A 65 -10.99 -18.02 4.72
N SER A 66 -10.69 -19.27 4.36
CA SER A 66 -11.49 -20.42 4.76
C SER A 66 -11.36 -20.74 6.25
N THR A 67 -12.32 -21.49 6.78
CA THR A 67 -12.26 -22.05 8.15
C THR A 67 -10.99 -22.86 8.39
N GLU A 68 -10.51 -23.58 7.37
CA GLU A 68 -9.27 -24.35 7.47
C GLU A 68 -8.03 -23.45 7.56
N ASP A 69 -7.98 -22.37 6.78
CA ASP A 69 -6.95 -21.33 6.90
C ASP A 69 -6.92 -20.73 8.31
N ALA A 70 -8.09 -20.44 8.90
CA ALA A 70 -8.17 -19.91 10.26
C ALA A 70 -7.64 -20.91 11.30
N LYS A 71 -8.03 -22.19 11.20
CA LYS A 71 -7.57 -23.25 12.10
C LYS A 71 -6.06 -23.45 12.03
N GLN A 72 -5.50 -23.50 10.82
CA GLN A 72 -4.06 -23.65 10.63
C GLN A 72 -3.29 -22.42 11.08
N THR A 73 -3.81 -21.22 10.82
CA THR A 73 -3.24 -19.96 11.34
C THR A 73 -3.22 -19.95 12.87
N ALA A 74 -4.30 -20.36 13.53
CA ALA A 74 -4.35 -20.46 14.99
C ALA A 74 -3.39 -21.53 15.54
N SER A 75 -3.36 -22.72 14.93
CA SER A 75 -2.42 -23.78 15.30
C SER A 75 -0.97 -23.30 15.18
N PHE A 76 -0.66 -22.54 14.13
CA PHE A 76 0.67 -21.98 13.93
C PHE A 76 0.99 -20.91 14.99
N ALA A 77 0.03 -20.06 15.36
CA ALA A 77 0.21 -19.11 16.45
C ALA A 77 0.56 -19.81 17.77
N HIS A 78 -0.11 -20.91 18.12
CA HIS A 78 0.22 -21.68 19.32
C HIS A 78 1.58 -22.36 19.24
N GLN A 79 2.02 -22.84 18.08
CA GLN A 79 3.36 -23.42 17.91
C GLN A 79 4.48 -22.43 18.20
N PHE A 80 4.22 -21.14 17.99
CA PHE A 80 5.16 -20.06 18.26
C PHE A 80 4.81 -19.29 19.54
N ASP A 81 3.97 -19.83 20.43
CA ASP A 81 3.57 -19.14 21.68
C ASP A 81 3.13 -17.68 21.45
N ALA A 82 2.43 -17.42 20.34
CA ALA A 82 1.93 -16.10 19.99
C ALA A 82 0.57 -15.86 20.64
N GLU A 83 0.41 -14.71 21.29
CA GLU A 83 -0.88 -14.28 21.88
C GLU A 83 -1.74 -13.49 20.91
N TRP A 84 -1.11 -12.89 19.89
CA TRP A 84 -1.75 -12.04 18.90
C TRP A 84 -1.62 -12.60 17.49
N ALA A 85 -2.74 -12.53 16.77
CA ALA A 85 -2.80 -12.67 15.33
C ALA A 85 -3.21 -11.34 14.70
N VAL A 86 -2.49 -10.93 13.66
CA VAL A 86 -2.87 -9.84 12.76
C VAL A 86 -3.36 -10.47 11.47
N VAL A 87 -4.50 -10.02 10.96
CA VAL A 87 -5.02 -10.46 9.67
C VAL A 87 -5.31 -9.27 8.78
N ASP A 88 -4.95 -9.39 7.50
CA ASP A 88 -5.07 -8.32 6.53
C ASP A 88 -5.41 -8.85 5.13
N GLY A 89 -6.67 -8.65 4.72
CA GLY A 89 -7.20 -9.09 3.43
C GLY A 89 -8.72 -9.23 3.43
N TYR A 90 -9.34 -9.02 2.26
CA TYR A 90 -10.80 -8.95 2.13
C TYR A 90 -11.54 -10.28 2.28
N ASN A 91 -10.81 -11.38 2.32
CA ASN A 91 -11.34 -12.73 2.44
C ASN A 91 -11.39 -13.24 3.89
N PHE A 92 -10.81 -12.52 4.86
CA PHE A 92 -10.81 -12.90 6.27
C PHE A 92 -12.12 -12.49 6.96
N GLY A 93 -13.23 -13.10 6.53
CA GLY A 93 -14.58 -12.77 6.97
C GLY A 93 -14.90 -13.16 8.43
N ALA A 94 -16.16 -12.97 8.83
CA ALA A 94 -16.62 -13.16 10.21
C ALA A 94 -16.30 -14.56 10.77
N ASP A 95 -16.52 -15.63 9.99
CA ASP A 95 -16.25 -17.00 10.44
C ASP A 95 -14.75 -17.25 10.67
N TYR A 96 -13.89 -16.67 9.82
CA TYR A 96 -12.44 -16.73 10.00
C TYR A 96 -12.04 -16.08 11.33
N GLN A 97 -12.52 -14.85 11.57
CA GLN A 97 -12.22 -14.10 12.79
C GLN A 97 -12.71 -14.85 14.04
N ARG A 98 -13.91 -15.44 14.01
CA ARG A 98 -14.46 -16.21 15.12
C ARG A 98 -13.59 -17.42 15.45
N VAL A 99 -13.12 -18.17 14.46
CA VAL A 99 -12.22 -19.32 14.69
C VAL A 99 -10.92 -18.90 15.38
N ILE A 100 -10.32 -17.77 14.97
CA ILE A 100 -9.12 -17.23 15.64
C ILE A 100 -9.42 -16.87 17.11
N LYS A 101 -10.57 -16.24 17.37
CA LYS A 101 -11.00 -15.87 18.73
C LYS A 101 -11.30 -17.07 19.61
N ASP A 102 -11.99 -18.08 19.07
CA ASP A 102 -12.32 -19.32 19.78
C ASP A 102 -11.07 -20.14 20.15
N ALA A 103 -9.97 -19.95 19.42
CA ALA A 103 -8.66 -20.49 19.75
C ALA A 103 -7.94 -19.74 20.88
N GLY A 104 -8.55 -18.68 21.44
CA GLY A 104 -8.00 -17.92 22.57
C GLY A 104 -6.98 -16.84 22.17
N LEU A 105 -6.83 -16.56 20.87
CA LEU A 105 -5.94 -15.51 20.39
C LEU A 105 -6.60 -14.13 20.47
N ARG A 106 -5.77 -13.10 20.68
CA ARG A 106 -6.17 -11.72 20.43
C ARG A 106 -6.01 -11.42 18.95
N LEU A 107 -6.96 -10.68 18.39
CA LEU A 107 -7.05 -10.45 16.96
C LEU A 107 -7.01 -8.95 16.66
N LEU A 108 -6.03 -8.56 15.84
CA LEU A 108 -6.00 -7.29 15.13
C LEU A 108 -6.43 -7.53 13.68
N PHE A 109 -7.50 -6.87 13.26
CA PHE A 109 -8.01 -6.92 11.90
C PHE A 109 -7.70 -5.60 11.18
N ILE A 110 -6.90 -5.63 10.12
CA ILE A 110 -6.63 -4.45 9.30
C ILE A 110 -7.68 -4.39 8.18
N ASP A 111 -8.41 -3.28 8.11
CA ASP A 111 -9.56 -3.10 7.24
C ASP A 111 -9.49 -1.76 6.49
N ASP A 112 -10.13 -1.69 5.33
CA ASP A 112 -10.18 -0.47 4.51
C ASP A 112 -11.57 0.19 4.48
N TYR A 113 -12.66 -0.58 4.43
CA TYR A 113 -14.00 -0.05 4.09
C TYR A 113 -15.20 -0.75 4.76
N GLY A 114 -15.01 -1.50 5.85
CA GLY A 114 -16.10 -2.03 6.67
C GLY A 114 -16.84 -3.23 6.06
N HIS A 115 -16.11 -4.14 5.42
CA HIS A 115 -16.69 -5.18 4.55
C HIS A 115 -17.12 -6.48 5.25
N ALA A 116 -16.62 -6.76 6.47
CA ALA A 116 -16.92 -8.02 7.12
C ALA A 116 -18.38 -8.05 7.60
N ALA A 117 -19.04 -9.21 7.45
CA ALA A 117 -20.42 -9.39 7.90
C ALA A 117 -20.59 -9.14 9.41
N HIS A 118 -19.55 -9.41 10.20
CA HIS A 118 -19.42 -9.10 11.62
C HIS A 118 -17.94 -9.06 11.99
N TYR A 119 -17.56 -8.20 12.94
CA TYR A 119 -16.20 -8.06 13.44
C TYR A 119 -16.07 -8.65 14.85
N TRP A 120 -15.33 -9.75 14.97
CA TRP A 120 -14.99 -10.41 16.23
C TRP A 120 -13.63 -9.98 16.78
N ALA A 121 -12.90 -9.15 16.05
CA ALA A 121 -11.56 -8.72 16.42
C ALA A 121 -11.53 -7.89 17.70
N ASP A 122 -10.46 -8.01 18.50
CA ASP A 122 -10.22 -7.14 19.65
C ASP A 122 -9.92 -5.71 19.20
N LEU A 123 -9.16 -5.60 18.11
CA LEU A 123 -8.81 -4.34 17.45
C LEU A 123 -9.19 -4.38 15.98
N VAL A 124 -9.82 -3.33 15.49
CA VAL A 124 -9.94 -3.07 14.04
C VAL A 124 -9.15 -1.81 13.73
N LEU A 125 -8.17 -1.92 12.84
CA LEU A 125 -7.36 -0.80 12.36
C LEU A 125 -7.77 -0.45 10.94
N ASN A 126 -8.20 0.80 10.76
CA ASN A 126 -8.40 1.39 9.45
C ASN A 126 -7.70 2.75 9.41
N GLN A 127 -6.55 2.79 8.74
CA GLN A 127 -5.70 3.96 8.62
C GLN A 127 -6.23 5.04 7.67
N ASN A 128 -7.29 4.74 6.91
CA ASN A 128 -7.71 5.59 5.80
C ASN A 128 -8.37 6.88 6.30
N VAL A 129 -8.16 7.98 5.56
CA VAL A 129 -8.63 9.33 5.91
C VAL A 129 -10.16 9.46 6.06
N TYR A 130 -10.93 8.58 5.44
CA TYR A 130 -12.39 8.54 5.53
C TYR A 130 -12.90 7.60 6.64
N ALA A 131 -12.02 6.89 7.33
CA ALA A 131 -12.39 5.87 8.31
C ALA A 131 -13.19 6.50 9.47
N HIS A 132 -14.38 5.98 9.71
CA HIS A 132 -15.23 6.41 10.81
C HIS A 132 -15.98 5.22 11.41
N GLN A 133 -16.41 5.38 12.66
CA GLN A 133 -17.06 4.33 13.46
C GLN A 133 -18.31 3.73 12.78
N GLY A 134 -19.04 4.54 12.00
CA GLY A 134 -20.19 4.09 11.21
C GLY A 134 -19.89 3.02 10.14
N LEU A 135 -18.62 2.81 9.75
CA LEU A 135 -18.24 1.70 8.87
C LEU A 135 -18.27 0.33 9.57
N TYR A 136 -18.27 0.32 10.90
CA TYR A 136 -18.13 -0.89 11.71
C TYR A 136 -19.35 -1.14 12.62
N PRO A 137 -20.60 -1.09 12.14
CA PRO A 137 -21.78 -1.20 13.01
C PRO A 137 -21.95 -2.59 13.60
N LYS A 138 -21.51 -3.63 12.89
CA LYS A 138 -21.62 -5.05 13.28
C LYS A 138 -20.31 -5.52 13.89
N ARG A 139 -20.06 -5.15 15.14
CA ARG A 139 -18.84 -5.51 15.88
C ARG A 139 -19.19 -5.90 17.30
N GLU A 140 -18.30 -6.65 17.94
CA GLU A 140 -18.42 -6.95 19.35
C GLU A 140 -18.28 -5.70 20.23
N SER A 141 -18.92 -5.73 21.40
CA SER A 141 -18.88 -4.59 22.34
C SER A 141 -17.49 -4.30 22.89
N TYR A 142 -16.60 -5.29 22.86
CA TYR A 142 -15.21 -5.16 23.29
C TYR A 142 -14.27 -4.65 22.18
N THR A 143 -14.71 -4.67 20.91
CA THR A 143 -13.87 -4.29 19.77
C THR A 143 -13.51 -2.81 19.85
N LYS A 144 -12.21 -2.51 19.92
CA LYS A 144 -11.71 -1.13 19.84
C LYS A 144 -11.38 -0.77 18.39
N LEU A 145 -11.80 0.41 17.99
CA LEU A 145 -11.58 0.93 16.64
C LEU A 145 -10.40 1.90 16.64
N LEU A 146 -9.39 1.61 15.81
CA LEU A 146 -8.22 2.44 15.56
C LEU A 146 -8.38 3.06 14.16
N LEU A 147 -9.03 4.22 14.10
CA LEU A 147 -9.50 4.82 12.85
C LEU A 147 -8.76 6.11 12.49
N GLY A 148 -8.51 6.28 11.20
CA GLY A 148 -7.95 7.49 10.61
C GLY A 148 -6.42 7.49 10.58
N THR A 149 -5.89 8.55 9.99
CA THR A 149 -4.46 8.67 9.65
C THR A 149 -3.52 8.74 10.85
N GLN A 150 -4.04 8.93 12.07
CA GLN A 150 -3.27 8.80 13.31
C GLN A 150 -2.77 7.37 13.57
N TYR A 151 -3.34 6.36 12.89
CA TYR A 151 -2.91 4.96 12.95
C TYR A 151 -2.25 4.49 11.65
N THR A 152 -1.72 5.40 10.84
CA THR A 152 -1.05 5.05 9.59
C THR A 152 0.13 4.12 9.83
N LEU A 153 0.15 3.01 9.10
CA LEU A 153 1.26 2.06 9.09
C LEU A 153 2.36 2.56 8.14
N LEU A 154 3.29 3.35 8.68
CA LEU A 154 4.46 3.84 7.95
C LEU A 154 5.68 2.94 8.17
N ARG A 155 6.30 2.52 7.07
CA ARG A 155 7.49 1.68 7.10
C ARG A 155 8.67 2.41 7.75
N LYS A 156 9.56 1.65 8.39
CA LYS A 156 10.72 2.15 9.14
C LYS A 156 11.63 3.05 8.30
N GLU A 157 11.69 2.85 6.98
CA GLU A 157 12.47 3.68 6.07
C GLU A 157 12.04 5.16 6.08
N PHE A 158 10.78 5.44 6.42
CA PHE A 158 10.25 6.81 6.51
C PHE A 158 10.54 7.49 7.85
N TRP A 159 10.85 6.75 8.92
CA TRP A 159 10.99 7.33 10.25
C TRP A 159 12.11 8.39 10.35
N PRO A 160 13.30 8.24 9.70
CA PRO A 160 14.33 9.28 9.71
C PRO A 160 13.88 10.61 9.10
N TRP A 161 12.78 10.64 8.35
CA TRP A 161 12.23 11.82 7.71
C TRP A 161 11.20 12.53 8.58
N GLN A 162 10.96 12.06 9.80
CA GLN A 162 10.05 12.72 10.74
C GLN A 162 10.52 14.15 11.01
N GLY A 163 9.63 15.12 10.78
CA GLY A 163 9.91 16.55 10.93
C GLY A 163 10.67 17.18 9.77
N TRP A 164 11.08 16.39 8.77
CA TRP A 164 11.68 16.93 7.54
C TRP A 164 10.69 17.88 6.84
N GLN A 165 11.21 19.01 6.34
CA GLN A 165 10.42 20.03 5.68
C GLN A 165 10.75 20.05 4.19
N ARG A 166 9.72 19.82 3.36
CA ARG A 166 9.85 19.91 1.91
C ARG A 166 10.07 21.35 1.48
N GLN A 167 11.05 21.55 0.59
CA GLN A 167 11.16 22.79 -0.16
C GLN A 167 10.37 22.65 -1.46
N MET A 168 9.39 23.52 -1.65
CA MET A 168 8.61 23.56 -2.89
C MET A 168 9.30 24.51 -3.88
N PRO A 169 9.70 24.04 -5.07
CA PRO A 169 10.25 24.92 -6.09
C PRO A 169 9.14 25.80 -6.69
N THR A 170 9.53 26.94 -7.27
CA THR A 170 8.59 27.78 -8.03
C THR A 170 8.09 27.10 -9.30
N VAL A 171 8.92 26.22 -9.90
CA VAL A 171 8.57 25.43 -11.08
C VAL A 171 8.99 24.00 -10.80
N ALA A 172 8.03 23.09 -10.74
CA ALA A 172 8.28 21.68 -10.50
C ALA A 172 8.85 21.03 -11.78
N ARG A 173 9.88 20.22 -11.61
CA ARG A 173 10.61 19.56 -12.70
C ARG A 173 10.89 18.10 -12.45
N LYS A 174 10.68 17.61 -11.23
CA LYS A 174 10.99 16.24 -10.85
C LYS A 174 9.70 15.49 -10.56
N VAL A 175 9.34 14.58 -11.45
CA VAL A 175 8.12 13.78 -11.33
C VAL A 175 8.46 12.37 -10.87
N LEU A 176 7.86 11.94 -9.76
CA LEU A 176 7.88 10.54 -9.34
C LEU A 176 6.61 9.84 -9.83
N VAL A 177 6.73 8.67 -10.44
CA VAL A 177 5.58 7.84 -10.82
C VAL A 177 5.63 6.53 -10.06
N THR A 178 4.54 6.19 -9.37
CA THR A 178 4.41 4.91 -8.64
C THR A 178 2.96 4.44 -8.58
N LEU A 179 2.61 3.49 -9.45
CA LEU A 179 1.24 2.95 -9.58
C LEU A 179 1.05 1.61 -8.86
N GLY A 180 1.85 1.38 -7.81
CA GLY A 180 1.77 0.18 -6.97
C GLY A 180 2.61 -1.00 -7.48
N GLY A 181 2.38 -2.17 -6.88
CA GLY A 181 3.26 -3.34 -7.02
C GLY A 181 3.12 -4.12 -8.32
N ALA A 182 1.94 -4.08 -8.97
CA ALA A 182 1.60 -4.96 -10.09
C ALA A 182 1.13 -4.22 -11.35
N ASP A 183 0.32 -3.16 -11.25
CA ASP A 183 -0.21 -2.39 -12.39
C ASP A 183 -0.63 -3.28 -13.60
N PRO A 184 -1.59 -4.20 -13.41
CA PRO A 184 -1.95 -5.18 -14.44
C PRO A 184 -2.53 -4.54 -15.71
N ASP A 185 -3.18 -3.39 -15.58
CA ASP A 185 -3.79 -2.63 -16.70
C ASP A 185 -2.79 -1.70 -17.42
N ASN A 186 -1.50 -1.77 -17.05
CA ASN A 186 -0.40 -1.02 -17.65
C ASN A 186 -0.64 0.49 -17.69
N VAL A 187 -1.24 1.04 -16.63
CA VAL A 187 -1.52 2.48 -16.51
C VAL A 187 -0.21 3.27 -16.48
N THR A 188 0.89 2.66 -16.04
CA THR A 188 2.24 3.25 -16.09
C THR A 188 2.63 3.65 -17.50
N LEU A 189 2.27 2.87 -18.52
CA LEU A 189 2.55 3.22 -19.92
C LEU A 189 1.83 4.50 -20.35
N LYS A 190 0.57 4.69 -19.93
CA LYS A 190 -0.18 5.92 -20.23
C LYS A 190 0.47 7.15 -19.59
N VAL A 191 0.99 6.99 -18.37
CA VAL A 191 1.73 8.07 -17.69
C VAL A 191 3.05 8.37 -18.41
N ILE A 192 3.81 7.36 -18.84
CA ILE A 192 5.03 7.55 -19.64
C ILE A 192 4.72 8.31 -20.94
N GLN A 193 3.67 7.92 -21.66
CA GLN A 193 3.24 8.58 -22.89
C GLN A 193 2.83 10.04 -22.66
N ALA A 194 2.24 10.35 -21.51
CA ALA A 194 1.92 11.73 -21.13
C ALA A 194 3.19 12.54 -20.86
N LEU A 195 4.10 12.01 -20.04
CA LEU A 195 5.36 12.67 -19.68
C LEU A 195 6.23 12.99 -20.91
N GLN A 196 6.21 12.15 -21.93
CA GLN A 196 6.92 12.38 -23.20
C GLN A 196 6.38 13.59 -23.98
N GLN A 197 5.15 14.03 -23.71
CA GLN A 197 4.48 15.12 -24.41
C GLN A 197 4.42 16.43 -23.60
N VAL A 198 4.65 16.37 -22.28
CA VAL A 198 4.67 17.56 -21.41
C VAL A 198 5.90 18.43 -21.73
N LYS A 199 5.66 19.70 -22.06
CA LYS A 199 6.70 20.65 -22.48
C LYS A 199 7.16 21.55 -21.34
N VAL A 200 7.81 20.97 -20.34
CA VAL A 200 8.47 21.71 -19.25
C VAL A 200 9.99 21.59 -19.39
N LYS A 201 10.68 22.73 -19.46
CA LYS A 201 12.13 22.75 -19.66
C LYS A 201 12.84 22.14 -18.43
N GLY A 202 13.62 21.09 -18.68
CA GLY A 202 14.37 20.37 -17.64
C GLY A 202 13.49 19.42 -16.82
N LEU A 203 12.34 19.00 -17.36
CA LEU A 203 11.52 17.96 -16.74
C LEU A 203 12.28 16.62 -16.73
N GLU A 204 12.35 16.03 -15.55
CA GLU A 204 12.92 14.71 -15.29
C GLU A 204 11.85 13.87 -14.58
N ALA A 205 11.76 12.59 -14.94
CA ALA A 205 10.85 11.68 -14.28
C ALA A 205 11.56 10.40 -13.82
N VAL A 206 11.20 9.93 -12.64
CA VAL A 206 11.56 8.60 -12.15
C VAL A 206 10.29 7.76 -12.07
N VAL A 207 10.25 6.68 -12.84
CA VAL A 207 9.13 5.74 -12.87
C VAL A 207 9.50 4.49 -12.09
N VAL A 208 8.85 4.28 -10.96
CA VAL A 208 9.06 3.12 -10.09
C VAL A 208 8.10 2.02 -10.51
N VAL A 209 8.66 0.91 -10.98
CA VAL A 209 7.93 -0.29 -11.38
C VAL A 209 8.03 -1.33 -10.27
N GLY A 210 6.88 -1.81 -9.80
CA GLY A 210 6.81 -2.82 -8.74
C GLY A 210 7.38 -4.18 -9.18
N GLY A 211 7.88 -4.95 -8.22
CA GLY A 211 8.50 -6.26 -8.45
C GLY A 211 7.56 -7.35 -8.98
N SER A 212 6.27 -7.06 -9.13
CA SER A 212 5.27 -7.98 -9.68
C SER A 212 4.61 -7.42 -10.94
N ASN A 213 5.16 -6.37 -11.55
CA ASN A 213 4.60 -5.77 -12.76
C ASN A 213 4.95 -6.62 -14.00
N PRO A 214 3.95 -7.14 -14.75
CA PRO A 214 4.19 -8.01 -15.91
C PRO A 214 4.67 -7.24 -17.15
N HIS A 215 4.58 -5.91 -17.16
CA HIS A 215 4.83 -5.04 -18.31
C HIS A 215 6.21 -4.38 -18.31
N TYR A 216 7.11 -4.75 -17.40
CA TYR A 216 8.41 -4.08 -17.24
C TYR A 216 9.20 -3.94 -18.56
N GLN A 217 9.26 -4.99 -19.38
CA GLN A 217 9.96 -4.95 -20.67
C GLN A 217 9.35 -3.94 -21.65
N GLN A 218 8.01 -3.86 -21.70
CA GLN A 218 7.30 -2.90 -22.54
C GLN A 218 7.56 -1.47 -22.07
N LEU A 219 7.53 -1.23 -20.76
CA LEU A 219 7.83 0.07 -20.16
C LEU A 219 9.27 0.49 -20.48
N GLN A 220 10.22 -0.44 -20.39
CA GLN A 220 11.63 -0.20 -20.72
C GLN A 220 11.82 0.24 -22.17
N ALA A 221 11.16 -0.43 -23.12
CA ALA A 221 11.20 -0.05 -24.53
C ALA A 221 10.58 1.34 -24.75
N ALA A 222 9.41 1.61 -24.15
CA ALA A 222 8.73 2.89 -24.29
C ALA A 222 9.57 4.09 -23.80
N VAL A 223 10.39 3.91 -22.77
CA VAL A 223 11.30 4.94 -22.27
C VAL A 223 12.54 5.08 -23.14
N HIS A 224 13.15 3.97 -23.55
CA HIS A 224 14.36 3.97 -24.38
C HIS A 224 14.15 4.71 -25.72
N ASP A 225 12.99 4.51 -26.34
CA ASP A 225 12.70 5.10 -27.65
C ASP A 225 12.30 6.59 -27.57
N SER A 226 12.31 7.16 -26.37
CA SER A 226 11.91 8.54 -26.13
C SER A 226 13.10 9.46 -25.89
N GLY A 227 13.03 10.70 -26.40
CA GLY A 227 14.00 11.76 -26.07
C GLY A 227 13.75 12.42 -24.71
N ALA A 228 12.81 11.91 -23.91
CA ALA A 228 12.45 12.46 -22.60
C ALA A 228 13.37 11.93 -21.51
N ALA A 229 13.69 12.75 -20.50
CA ALA A 229 14.51 12.37 -19.36
C ALA A 229 13.71 11.52 -18.35
N ILE A 230 13.38 10.28 -18.73
CA ILE A 230 12.62 9.33 -17.91
C ILE A 230 13.55 8.19 -17.49
N ALA A 231 13.67 7.95 -16.19
CA ALA A 231 14.43 6.84 -15.62
C ALA A 231 13.49 5.79 -15.03
N LEU A 232 13.62 4.54 -15.47
CA LEU A 232 12.91 3.41 -14.85
C LEU A 232 13.71 2.84 -13.69
N LYS A 233 13.02 2.57 -12.58
CA LYS A 233 13.58 1.91 -11.41
C LYS A 233 12.69 0.73 -11.03
N TYR A 234 13.29 -0.46 -10.92
CA TYR A 234 12.57 -1.69 -10.61
C TYR A 234 12.71 -2.07 -9.13
N ASN A 235 11.58 -2.42 -8.49
CA ASN A 235 11.52 -2.97 -7.13
C ASN A 235 12.34 -2.18 -6.09
N VAL A 236 12.12 -0.87 -6.05
CA VAL A 236 12.89 0.06 -5.23
C VAL A 236 12.62 -0.11 -3.74
N THR A 237 13.67 -0.04 -2.92
CA THR A 237 13.59 -0.11 -1.45
C THR A 237 13.77 1.25 -0.76
N ASN A 238 14.39 2.24 -1.40
CA ASN A 238 14.64 3.59 -0.87
C ASN A 238 13.58 4.63 -1.32
N MET A 239 12.30 4.28 -1.20
CA MET A 239 11.21 5.18 -1.60
C MET A 239 11.22 6.58 -0.95
N PRO A 240 11.58 6.73 0.34
CA PRO A 240 11.66 8.06 0.95
C PRO A 240 12.60 9.03 0.24
N GLU A 241 13.75 8.55 -0.24
CA GLU A 241 14.73 9.39 -0.97
C GLU A 241 14.18 9.84 -2.33
N LEU A 242 13.46 8.95 -3.03
CA LEU A 242 12.80 9.31 -4.29
C LEU A 242 11.67 10.31 -4.08
N MET A 243 10.89 10.14 -3.00
CA MET A 243 9.85 11.11 -2.64
C MET A 243 10.45 12.45 -2.22
N ALA A 244 11.59 12.47 -1.52
CA ALA A 244 12.29 13.70 -1.18
C ALA A 244 12.90 14.40 -2.40
N TRP A 245 13.36 13.63 -3.39
CA TRP A 245 13.88 14.16 -4.65
C TRP A 245 12.79 14.81 -5.51
N ALA A 246 11.59 14.22 -5.55
CA ALA A 246 10.52 14.64 -6.44
C ALA A 246 9.83 15.94 -5.98
N ASP A 247 9.29 16.69 -6.93
CA ASP A 247 8.47 17.88 -6.68
C ASP A 247 6.97 17.54 -6.70
N ILE A 248 6.58 16.54 -7.50
CA ILE A 248 5.23 16.02 -7.61
C ILE A 248 5.26 14.50 -7.85
N ALA A 249 4.25 13.79 -7.35
CA ALA A 249 4.05 12.38 -7.64
C ALA A 249 2.81 12.12 -8.50
N ILE A 250 2.85 11.07 -9.32
CA ILE A 250 1.68 10.43 -9.92
C ILE A 250 1.57 9.04 -9.31
N ALA A 251 0.49 8.77 -8.58
CA ALA A 251 0.35 7.56 -7.79
C ALA A 251 -1.02 6.91 -7.89
N ALA A 252 -1.09 5.63 -7.52
CA ALA A 252 -2.36 4.94 -7.28
C ALA A 252 -2.96 5.37 -5.92
N GLY A 253 -4.28 5.29 -5.76
CA GLY A 253 -4.99 5.68 -4.53
C GLY A 253 -4.88 4.67 -3.38
N GLY A 254 -3.74 3.98 -3.25
CA GLY A 254 -3.49 2.96 -2.22
C GLY A 254 -2.75 3.50 -0.99
N SER A 255 -2.09 2.60 -0.23
CA SER A 255 -1.35 2.96 0.99
C SER A 255 -0.17 3.92 0.75
N THR A 256 0.34 3.99 -0.49
CA THR A 256 1.38 4.95 -0.88
C THR A 256 0.95 6.40 -0.65
N CYS A 257 -0.36 6.71 -0.70
CA CYS A 257 -0.87 8.04 -0.40
C CYS A 257 -0.45 8.53 1.00
N TRP A 258 -0.32 7.62 1.96
CA TRP A 258 0.09 7.99 3.32
C TRP A 258 1.59 8.31 3.42
N GLU A 259 2.41 7.61 2.65
CA GLU A 259 3.84 7.89 2.51
C GLU A 259 4.06 9.25 1.82
N LEU A 260 3.28 9.54 0.77
CA LEU A 260 3.30 10.82 0.06
C LEU A 260 2.89 11.98 0.98
N ALA A 261 1.79 11.80 1.73
CA ALA A 261 1.30 12.79 2.68
C ALA A 261 2.32 13.05 3.81
N PHE A 262 2.94 11.99 4.34
CA PHE A 262 3.99 12.11 5.36
C PHE A 262 5.22 12.87 4.84
N MET A 263 5.61 12.63 3.58
CA MET A 263 6.70 13.34 2.92
C MET A 263 6.30 14.73 2.39
N GLY A 264 5.06 15.16 2.63
CA GLY A 264 4.50 16.41 2.12
C GLY A 264 4.61 16.56 0.59
N LEU A 265 4.60 15.45 -0.17
CA LEU A 265 4.75 15.45 -1.63
C LEU A 265 3.38 15.65 -2.30
N PRO A 266 3.14 16.77 -3.01
CA PRO A 266 1.93 16.92 -3.81
C PRO A 266 1.77 15.78 -4.80
N SER A 267 0.55 15.31 -5.01
CA SER A 267 0.31 14.13 -5.82
C SER A 267 -0.92 14.22 -6.69
N VAL A 268 -0.83 13.57 -7.84
CA VAL A 268 -1.93 13.27 -8.74
C VAL A 268 -2.27 11.79 -8.56
N ILE A 269 -3.51 11.49 -8.22
CA ILE A 269 -3.99 10.14 -7.94
C ILE A 269 -4.80 9.63 -9.13
N ILE A 270 -4.48 8.41 -9.58
CA ILE A 270 -5.29 7.64 -10.52
C ILE A 270 -5.87 6.45 -9.76
N ILE A 271 -7.19 6.25 -9.83
CA ILE A 271 -7.87 5.17 -9.12
C ILE A 271 -7.73 3.89 -9.94
N LEU A 272 -7.03 2.89 -9.38
CA LEU A 272 -6.77 1.59 -10.02
C LEU A 272 -7.70 0.46 -9.55
N ALA A 273 -8.43 0.68 -8.46
CA ALA A 273 -9.32 -0.32 -7.86
C ALA A 273 -10.40 0.36 -7.03
N ASP A 274 -11.57 -0.27 -6.89
CA ASP A 274 -12.73 0.33 -6.22
C ASP A 274 -12.43 0.77 -4.78
N ASN A 275 -11.61 -0.01 -4.07
CA ASN A 275 -11.19 0.27 -2.69
C ASN A 275 -10.29 1.52 -2.55
N GLN A 276 -9.80 2.10 -3.65
CA GLN A 276 -8.99 3.33 -3.67
C GLN A 276 -9.83 4.60 -3.85
N ARG A 277 -11.09 4.46 -4.29
CA ARG A 277 -11.95 5.58 -4.71
C ARG A 277 -12.18 6.57 -3.58
N ALA A 278 -12.58 6.06 -2.41
CA ALA A 278 -12.81 6.88 -1.21
C ALA A 278 -11.53 7.56 -0.69
N ILE A 279 -10.34 6.95 -0.89
CA ILE A 279 -9.06 7.58 -0.54
C ILE A 279 -8.84 8.79 -1.46
N ALA A 280 -8.92 8.57 -2.77
CA ALA A 280 -8.65 9.59 -3.77
C ALA A 280 -9.62 10.78 -3.66
N GLU A 281 -10.93 10.51 -3.57
CA GLU A 281 -11.96 11.55 -3.44
C GLU A 281 -11.78 12.37 -2.15
N LYS A 282 -11.44 11.71 -1.03
CA LYS A 282 -11.29 12.43 0.24
C LYS A 282 -10.02 13.26 0.28
N LEU A 283 -8.90 12.78 -0.28
CA LEU A 283 -7.65 13.54 -0.37
C LEU A 283 -7.77 14.75 -1.30
N ASP A 284 -8.49 14.59 -2.41
CA ASP A 284 -8.81 15.68 -3.33
C ASP A 284 -9.70 16.73 -2.67
N GLY A 285 -10.79 16.31 -2.01
CA GLY A 285 -11.71 17.20 -1.34
C GLY A 285 -11.12 18.01 -0.16
N ILE A 286 -9.95 17.61 0.36
CA ILE A 286 -9.21 18.37 1.39
C ILE A 286 -7.97 19.08 0.84
N GLY A 287 -7.73 19.04 -0.48
CA GLY A 287 -6.64 19.74 -1.16
C GLY A 287 -5.24 19.14 -0.95
N VAL A 288 -5.15 17.85 -0.58
CA VAL A 288 -3.86 17.15 -0.38
C VAL A 288 -3.34 16.51 -1.67
N ALA A 289 -4.24 16.13 -2.57
CA ALA A 289 -3.91 15.53 -3.87
C ALA A 289 -4.90 16.01 -4.94
N VAL A 290 -4.63 15.72 -6.21
CA VAL A 290 -5.58 15.88 -7.32
C VAL A 290 -6.05 14.50 -7.77
N ASN A 291 -7.35 14.25 -7.75
CA ASN A 291 -7.91 12.97 -8.22
C ASN A 291 -8.27 13.03 -9.72
N LEU A 292 -7.59 12.23 -10.55
CA LEU A 292 -7.89 12.12 -11.99
C LEU A 292 -9.05 11.19 -12.33
N GLY A 293 -9.54 10.40 -11.37
CA GLY A 293 -10.64 9.47 -11.60
C GLY A 293 -10.19 8.03 -11.90
N TRP A 294 -11.14 7.26 -12.43
CA TRP A 294 -10.97 5.82 -12.71
C TRP A 294 -10.03 5.59 -13.88
N HIS A 295 -9.08 4.66 -13.75
CA HIS A 295 -8.01 4.51 -14.73
C HIS A 295 -8.50 4.28 -16.16
N GLU A 296 -9.64 3.63 -16.40
CA GLU A 296 -10.16 3.41 -17.77
C GLU A 296 -10.64 4.70 -18.43
N GLU A 297 -11.10 5.67 -17.63
CA GLU A 297 -11.61 6.97 -18.07
C GLU A 297 -10.47 8.01 -18.19
N VAL A 298 -9.33 7.76 -17.54
CA VAL A 298 -8.15 8.63 -17.60
C VAL A 298 -7.40 8.43 -18.92
N LEU A 299 -7.54 9.41 -19.81
CA LEU A 299 -6.80 9.53 -21.06
C LEU A 299 -5.43 10.20 -20.84
N VAL A 300 -4.50 9.93 -21.75
CA VAL A 300 -3.17 10.58 -21.78
C VAL A 300 -3.30 12.10 -21.76
N ALA A 301 -4.28 12.67 -22.47
CA ALA A 301 -4.53 14.11 -22.50
C ALA A 301 -4.92 14.69 -21.13
N HIS A 302 -5.69 13.98 -20.31
CA HIS A 302 -6.05 14.42 -18.96
C HIS A 302 -4.81 14.53 -18.06
N ILE A 303 -3.88 13.56 -18.19
CA ILE A 303 -2.61 13.56 -17.45
C ILE A 303 -1.74 14.73 -17.91
N ILE A 304 -1.60 14.95 -19.23
CA ILE A 304 -0.81 16.07 -19.78
C ILE A 304 -1.35 17.41 -19.28
N GLN A 305 -2.66 17.62 -19.36
CA GLN A 305 -3.29 18.87 -18.92
C GLN A 305 -3.00 19.14 -17.44
N THR A 306 -3.27 18.15 -16.59
CA THR A 306 -3.08 18.27 -15.14
C THR A 306 -1.63 18.52 -14.77
N LEU A 307 -0.68 17.83 -15.40
CA LEU A 307 0.74 18.08 -15.19
C LEU A 307 1.16 19.48 -15.66
N THR A 308 0.61 19.95 -16.78
CA THR A 308 0.94 21.29 -17.29
C THR A 308 0.45 22.38 -16.33
N GLU A 309 -0.71 22.18 -15.70
CA GLU A 309 -1.27 23.09 -14.70
C GLU A 309 -0.51 23.06 -13.36
N LEU A 310 0.00 21.89 -12.94
CA LEU A 310 0.66 21.73 -11.63
C LEU A 310 2.18 21.97 -11.65
N LEU A 311 2.83 21.90 -12.81
CA LEU A 311 4.29 22.05 -12.91
C LEU A 311 4.77 23.50 -13.02
N LEU A 312 3.89 24.44 -13.40
CA LEU A 312 4.18 25.86 -13.64
C LEU A 312 3.72 26.74 -12.47
#